data_AF-A0A659UJ53-F1
#
_entry.id   AF-A0A659UJ53-F1
#
_cell.length_a   1.000
_cell.length_b   1.000
_cell.length_c   1.000
_cell.angle_alpha   90.00
_cell.angle_beta   90.00
_cell.angle_gamma   90.00
#
_symmetry.space_group_name_H-M   'P 1'
#
loop_
_entity.id
_entity.type
_entity.pdbx_description
1 polymer ?
#
loop_
_entity_poly.entity_id
_entity_poly.type
_entity_poly.pdbx_seq_one_letter_code
_entity_poly.pdbx_strand_id
1 'polypeptide(L)'
;DQPFDRPWDIRTIVHGHDGYLDIAVLMGIPALCVAVYTFLIAPLRDYMRIPARNENIFLGDFFMMVVLFTALNAFLESFFFHRGDPVWLFFVLGVLGLRQVSLR
;
A
#
# COMPACT_ATOMS: atom_id res chain seq x y z
N ASP A 1 17.98 32.17 25.27
CA ASP A 1 18.51 30.89 24.79
C ASP A 1 17.49 29.79 25.01
N GLN A 2 16.94 29.23 23.93
CA GLN A 2 16.01 28.10 24.03
C GLN A 2 16.79 26.79 24.14
N PRO A 3 16.28 25.76 24.86
CA PRO A 3 16.95 24.47 24.96
C PRO A 3 17.19 23.85 23.59
N PHE A 4 18.38 23.28 23.38
CA PHE A 4 18.80 22.66 22.11
C PHE A 4 17.93 21.45 21.70
N ASP A 5 17.17 20.89 22.65
CA ASP A 5 16.30 19.73 22.49
C ASP A 5 14.91 20.07 21.92
N ARG A 6 14.50 21.36 21.92
CA ARG A 6 13.17 21.77 21.43
C ARG A 6 12.85 21.31 20.00
N PRO A 7 13.79 21.33 19.03
CA PRO A 7 13.54 20.81 17.68
C PRO A 7 13.27 19.30 17.64
N TRP A 8 13.66 18.56 18.68
CA TRP A 8 13.54 17.10 18.79
C TRP A 8 12.39 16.69 19.74
N ASP A 9 11.55 17.64 20.16
CA ASP A 9 10.41 17.39 21.04
C ASP A 9 9.35 16.55 20.30
N ILE A 10 9.23 15.28 20.71
CA ILE A 10 8.30 14.28 20.18
C ILE A 10 6.85 14.78 20.18
N ARG A 11 6.49 15.71 21.07
CA ARG A 11 5.14 16.30 21.15
C ARG A 11 4.79 17.18 19.95
N THR A 12 5.79 17.60 19.17
CA THR A 12 5.60 18.42 17.98
C THR A 12 5.74 17.63 16.67
N ILE A 13 6.00 16.32 16.74
CA ILE A 13 6.01 15.42 15.58
C ILE A 13 4.55 15.11 15.21
N VAL A 14 3.92 16.05 14.49
CA VAL A 14 2.53 15.95 14.00
C VAL A 14 2.48 15.59 12.51
N HIS A 15 3.63 15.32 11.90
CA HIS A 15 3.77 15.17 10.44
C HIS A 15 4.28 13.79 10.03
N GLY A 16 3.61 12.74 10.50
CA GLY A 16 3.72 11.41 9.89
C GLY A 16 2.79 11.35 8.68
N HIS A 17 3.33 11.25 7.48
CA HIS A 17 2.54 10.93 6.29
C HIS A 17 2.26 9.43 6.32
N ASP A 18 1.02 9.06 6.62
CA ASP A 18 0.59 7.66 6.63
C ASP A 18 -0.70 7.56 5.83
N GLY A 19 -0.62 6.86 4.71
CA GLY A 19 -1.76 6.64 3.82
C GLY A 19 -2.91 5.91 4.49
N TYR A 20 -2.66 5.04 5.47
CA TYR A 20 -3.72 4.34 6.19
C TYR A 20 -4.39 5.25 7.22
N LEU A 21 -3.63 6.08 7.94
CA LEU A 21 -4.21 7.07 8.84
C LEU A 21 -5.01 8.12 8.07
N ASP A 22 -4.53 8.55 6.90
CA ASP A 22 -5.26 9.48 6.04
C ASP A 22 -6.62 8.91 5.62
N ILE A 23 -6.67 7.64 5.20
CA ILE A 23 -7.94 6.94 4.90
C ILE A 23 -8.85 6.90 6.14
N ALA A 24 -8.30 6.58 7.31
CA ALA A 24 -9.07 6.46 8.54
C ALA A 24 -9.68 7.80 9.01
N VAL A 25 -8.93 8.90 8.85
CA VAL A 25 -9.36 10.24 9.24
C VAL A 25 -10.34 10.83 8.22
N LEU A 26 -10.05 10.67 6.93
CA LEU A 26 -10.82 11.30 5.86
C LEU A 26 -12.11 10.54 5.54
N MET A 27 -12.06 9.19 5.56
CA MET A 27 -13.18 8.33 5.14
C MET A 27 -13.75 7.48 6.30
N GLY A 28 -13.08 7.44 7.44
CA GLY A 28 -13.51 6.69 8.62
C GLY A 28 -12.95 5.27 8.70
N ILE A 29 -13.11 4.68 9.88
CA ILE A 29 -12.68 3.30 10.19
C ILE A 29 -13.27 2.25 9.23
N PRO A 30 -14.54 2.31 8.80
CA PRO A 30 -15.09 1.33 7.86
C PRO A 30 -14.34 1.31 6.53
N ALA A 31 -13.98 2.49 6.01
CA ALA A 31 -13.22 2.61 4.78
C ALA A 31 -11.81 2.04 4.93
N LEU A 32 -11.16 2.26 6.08
CA LEU A 32 -9.87 1.64 6.40
C LEU A 32 -9.96 0.11 6.39
N CYS A 33 -10.99 -0.48 7.00
CA CYS A 33 -11.16 -1.93 6.99
C CYS A 33 -11.28 -2.50 5.57
N VAL A 34 -12.06 -1.84 4.71
CA VAL A 34 -12.21 -2.23 3.30
C VAL A 34 -10.90 -2.03 2.53
N ALA A 35 -10.18 -0.94 2.77
CA ALA A 35 -8.89 -0.68 2.14
C ALA A 35 -7.86 -1.76 2.52
N VAL A 36 -7.69 -2.07 3.80
CA VAL A 36 -6.80 -3.14 4.28
C VAL A 36 -7.16 -4.49 3.66
N TYR A 37 -8.46 -4.84 3.64
CA TYR A 37 -8.91 -6.08 3.01
C TYR A 37 -8.57 -6.11 1.51
N THR A 38 -8.84 -5.03 0.80
CA THR A 38 -8.65 -4.95 -0.66
C THR A 38 -7.17 -4.87 -1.04
N PHE A 39 -6.36 -4.19 -0.24
CA PHE A 39 -4.96 -3.89 -0.57
C PHE A 39 -3.98 -4.95 -0.09
N LEU A 40 -4.32 -5.71 0.97
CA LEU A 40 -3.44 -6.74 1.50
C LEU A 40 -4.03 -8.14 1.33
N ILE A 41 -5.28 -8.34 1.74
CA ILE A 41 -5.87 -9.69 1.81
C ILE A 41 -6.23 -10.22 0.42
N ALA A 42 -6.84 -9.39 -0.43
CA ALA A 42 -7.21 -9.77 -1.79
C ALA A 42 -5.99 -10.15 -2.66
N PRO A 43 -4.93 -9.30 -2.79
CA PRO A 43 -3.75 -9.67 -3.57
C PRO A 43 -3.03 -10.90 -2.99
N LEU A 44 -2.94 -11.04 -1.67
CA LEU A 44 -2.37 -12.24 -1.05
C LEU A 44 -3.13 -13.50 -1.44
N ARG A 45 -4.48 -13.44 -1.45
CA ARG A 45 -5.33 -14.55 -1.88
C ARG A 45 -5.15 -14.88 -3.36
N ASP A 46 -5.01 -13.88 -4.20
CA ASP A 46 -4.79 -14.07 -5.64
C ASP A 46 -3.40 -14.64 -5.92
N TYR A 47 -2.36 -14.22 -5.17
CA TYR A 47 -1.03 -14.80 -5.25
C TYR A 47 -1.00 -16.30 -4.93
N MET A 48 -1.70 -16.73 -3.87
CA MET A 48 -1.80 -18.15 -3.50
C MET A 48 -2.54 -19.03 -4.53
N ARG A 49 -3.27 -18.42 -5.47
CA ARG A 49 -4.05 -19.13 -6.50
C ARG A 49 -3.33 -19.27 -7.83
N ILE A 50 -2.14 -18.69 -7.96
CA ILE A 50 -1.39 -18.72 -9.21
C ILE A 50 -1.06 -20.17 -9.59
N PRO A 51 -1.42 -20.63 -10.79
CA PRO A 51 -1.09 -21.98 -11.22
C PRO A 51 0.42 -22.12 -11.44
N ALA A 52 0.94 -23.32 -11.16
CA ALA A 52 2.37 -23.64 -11.17
C ALA A 52 2.97 -23.75 -12.58
N ARG A 53 2.85 -22.67 -13.37
CA ARG A 53 3.59 -22.45 -14.62
C ARG A 53 4.71 -21.47 -14.32
N ASN A 54 5.93 -21.78 -14.76
CA ASN A 54 7.12 -20.96 -14.47
C ASN A 54 6.91 -19.48 -14.84
N GLU A 55 6.30 -19.19 -16.00
CA GLU A 55 6.02 -17.83 -16.47
C GLU A 55 5.04 -17.08 -15.55
N ASN A 56 3.99 -17.77 -15.08
CA ASN A 56 3.00 -17.19 -14.17
C ASN A 56 3.58 -16.93 -12.78
N ILE A 57 4.52 -17.77 -12.32
CA ILE A 57 5.20 -17.58 -11.04
C ILE A 57 6.06 -16.32 -11.08
N PHE A 58 6.94 -16.15 -12.09
CA PHE A 58 7.81 -14.96 -12.17
C PHE A 58 7.00 -13.66 -12.30
N LEU A 59 5.94 -13.68 -13.11
CA LEU A 59 5.09 -12.51 -13.29
C LEU A 59 4.25 -12.22 -12.02
N GLY A 60 3.79 -13.26 -11.35
CA GLY A 60 3.12 -13.17 -10.04
C GLY A 60 4.00 -12.57 -8.96
N ASP A 61 5.25 -13.04 -8.86
CA ASP A 61 6.26 -12.53 -7.92
C ASP A 61 6.56 -11.06 -8.16
N PHE A 62 6.70 -10.64 -9.42
CA PHE A 62 6.91 -9.23 -9.77
C PHE A 62 5.74 -8.35 -9.30
N PHE A 63 4.50 -8.73 -9.60
CA PHE A 63 3.34 -7.95 -9.16
C PHE A 63 3.18 -7.95 -7.64
N MET A 64 3.45 -9.08 -6.97
CA MET A 64 3.42 -9.15 -5.52
C MET A 64 4.51 -8.28 -4.89
N MET A 65 5.71 -8.21 -5.46
CA MET A 65 6.75 -7.28 -5.04
C MET A 65 6.30 -5.82 -5.16
N VAL A 66 5.69 -5.44 -6.28
CA VAL A 66 5.17 -4.08 -6.48
C VAL A 66 4.11 -3.75 -5.44
N VAL A 67 3.13 -4.63 -5.22
CA VAL A 67 2.04 -4.44 -4.24
C VAL A 67 2.59 -4.35 -2.82
N LEU A 68 3.51 -5.24 -2.43
CA LEU A 68 4.08 -5.25 -1.09
C LEU A 68 4.94 -4.01 -0.83
N PHE A 69 5.78 -3.64 -1.80
CA PHE A 69 6.61 -2.44 -1.69
C PHE A 69 5.76 -1.19 -1.51
N THR A 70 4.75 -1.01 -2.38
CA THR A 70 3.86 0.15 -2.30
C THR A 70 3.00 0.13 -1.05
N ALA A 71 2.48 -1.02 -0.63
CA ALA A 71 1.72 -1.15 0.63
C ALA A 71 2.55 -0.81 1.87
N LEU A 72 3.85 -1.13 1.87
CA LEU A 72 4.78 -0.74 2.94
C LEU A 72 5.16 0.74 2.84
N ASN A 73 5.37 1.25 1.63
CA ASN A 73 5.63 2.68 1.39
C ASN A 73 4.48 3.56 1.89
N ALA A 74 3.24 3.04 1.87
CA ALA A 74 2.07 3.75 2.38
C ALA A 74 2.09 4.04 3.89
N PHE A 75 2.93 3.35 4.68
CA PHE A 75 3.15 3.71 6.08
C PHE A 75 4.07 4.93 6.26
N LEU A 76 4.81 5.30 5.20
CA LEU A 76 5.78 6.40 5.22
C LEU A 76 5.30 7.61 4.41
N GLU A 77 4.43 7.39 3.43
CA GLU A 77 3.83 8.44 2.61
C GLU A 77 2.32 8.25 2.41
N SER A 78 1.60 9.36 2.30
CA SER A 78 0.19 9.40 1.89
C SER A 78 0.10 9.64 0.40
N PHE A 79 -0.20 8.60 -0.37
CA PHE A 79 -0.41 8.68 -1.83
C PHE A 79 -1.71 8.01 -2.30
N PHE A 80 -2.42 7.31 -1.42
CA PHE A 80 -3.67 6.66 -1.77
C PHE A 80 -4.71 7.69 -2.22
N PHE A 81 -5.41 7.40 -3.32
CA PHE A 81 -6.46 8.26 -3.88
C PHE A 81 -6.00 9.64 -4.38
N HIS A 82 -4.72 9.97 -4.31
CA HIS A 82 -4.21 11.19 -4.92
C HIS A 82 -4.18 11.06 -6.45
N ARG A 83 -4.66 12.10 -7.12
CA ARG A 83 -4.80 12.11 -8.58
C ARG A 83 -3.47 12.45 -9.24
N GLY A 84 -2.92 11.49 -9.96
CA GLY A 84 -1.68 11.67 -10.73
C GLY A 84 -0.45 11.09 -10.05
N ASP A 85 -0.60 10.50 -8.86
CA ASP A 85 0.51 9.88 -8.16
C ASP A 85 0.93 8.57 -8.86
N PRO A 86 2.18 8.50 -9.35
CA PRO A 86 2.64 7.33 -10.08
C PRO A 86 2.64 6.09 -9.18
N VAL A 87 2.94 6.24 -7.89
CA VAL A 87 2.98 5.14 -6.91
C VAL A 87 1.60 4.49 -6.76
N TRP A 88 0.53 5.29 -6.67
CA TRP A 88 -0.84 4.79 -6.61
C TRP A 88 -1.23 4.02 -7.88
N LEU A 89 -0.85 4.53 -9.05
CA LEU A 89 -1.13 3.85 -10.32
C LEU A 89 -0.38 2.52 -10.43
N PHE A 90 0.88 2.46 -10.01
CA PHE A 90 1.65 1.22 -9.97
C PHE A 90 1.07 0.21 -8.96
N PHE A 91 0.58 0.68 -7.81
CA PHE A 91 -0.13 -0.16 -6.85
C PHE A 91 -1.35 -0.83 -7.49
N VAL A 92 -2.23 -0.03 -8.12
CA VAL A 92 -3.44 -0.55 -8.78
C VAL A 92 -3.08 -1.51 -9.92
N LEU A 93 -2.07 -1.17 -10.73
CA LEU A 93 -1.58 -2.03 -11.79
C LEU A 93 -1.05 -3.36 -11.23
N GLY A 94 -0.33 -3.33 -10.12
CA GLY A 94 0.15 -4.53 -9.42
C GLY A 94 -0.99 -5.44 -8.97
N VAL A 95 -2.00 -4.89 -8.31
CA VAL A 95 -3.18 -5.67 -7.85
C VAL A 95 -3.94 -6.27 -9.03
N LEU A 96 -4.18 -5.49 -10.09
CA LEU A 96 -4.89 -5.98 -11.28
C LEU A 96 -4.07 -7.02 -12.06
N GLY A 97 -2.77 -6.79 -12.21
CA GLY A 97 -1.84 -7.72 -12.84
C GLY A 97 -1.80 -9.06 -12.11
N LEU A 98 -1.71 -9.03 -10.78
CA LEU A 98 -1.72 -10.22 -9.94
C LEU A 98 -3.03 -11.01 -10.09
N ARG A 99 -4.17 -10.32 -10.12
CA ARG A 99 -5.47 -10.94 -10.35
C ARG A 99 -5.58 -11.57 -11.74
N GLN A 100 -5.02 -10.93 -12.76
CA GLN A 100 -5.01 -11.47 -14.12
C GLN A 100 -4.12 -12.73 -14.25
N VAL A 101 -2.99 -12.76 -13.54
CA VAL A 101 -2.11 -13.94 -13.46
C VAL A 101 -2.78 -15.08 -12.69
N SER A 102 -3.50 -14.77 -11.61
CA SER A 102 -4.23 -15.77 -10.81
C SER A 102 -5.37 -16.46 -11.58
N LEU A 103 -6.02 -15.78 -12.52
CA LEU A 103 -7.16 -16.29 -13.27
C LEU A 103 -6.77 -17.15 -14.49
N ARG A 104 -5.48 -17.24 -14.83
CA ARG A 104 -4.94 -17.91 -16.03
C ARG A 104 -4.15 -19.17 -15.70
#